data_AF-A0A838WL41-F1
#
_entry.id   AF-A0A838WL41-F1
#
_cell.length_a   1.000
_cell.length_b   1.000
_cell.length_c   1.000
_cell.angle_alpha   90.00
_cell.angle_beta   90.00
_cell.angle_gamma   90.00
#
_symmetry.space_group_name_H-M   'P 1'
#
loop_
_entity.id
_entity.type
_entity.pdbx_description
1 polymer ?
#
loop_
_entity_poly.entity_id
_entity_poly.type
_entity_poly.pdbx_seq_one_letter_code
_entity_poly.pdbx_strand_id
1 'polypeptide(L)' 'VLTIDGQDGAALLPGDRLVVSRAPVPLCLVRFPGQTFFDTLRRKLRWGDVGESDDR' A
#
# COMPACT_ATOMS: atom_id res chain seq x y z
N VAL A 1 4.97 17.41 -10.88
CA VAL A 1 5.94 16.30 -10.97
C VAL A 1 5.18 15.00 -10.80
N LEU A 2 5.45 14.00 -11.63
CA LEU A 2 4.95 12.64 -11.45
C LEU A 2 5.78 11.99 -10.34
N THR A 3 5.13 11.41 -9.34
CA THR A 3 5.80 10.59 -8.33
C THR A 3 5.45 9.11 -8.51
N ILE A 4 6.41 8.24 -8.23
CA ILE A 4 6.25 6.79 -8.25
C ILE A 4 6.64 6.29 -6.85
N ASP A 5 5.72 5.64 -6.15
CA ASP A 5 5.89 5.22 -4.76
C ASP A 5 6.37 6.33 -3.80
N GLY A 6 5.96 7.58 -4.07
CA GLY A 6 6.34 8.76 -3.28
C GLY A 6 7.74 9.32 -3.57
N GLN A 7 8.46 8.75 -4.55
CA GLN A 7 9.72 9.30 -5.04
C GLN A 7 9.48 10.24 -6.22
N ASP A 8 10.22 11.35 -6.26
CA ASP A 8 10.14 12.31 -7.36
C ASP A 8 10.60 11.68 -8.67
N GLY A 9 9.74 11.75 -9.68
CA GLY A 9 9.99 11.26 -11.03
C GLY A 9 10.12 12.40 -12.04
N ALA A 10 9.43 12.26 -13.18
CA ALA A 10 9.52 13.22 -14.29
C ALA A 10 8.53 14.40 -14.14
N ALA A 11 8.77 15.48 -14.89
CA ALA A 11 7.74 16.50 -15.08
C ALA A 11 6.54 15.90 -15.84
N LEU A 12 5.33 16.26 -15.41
CA LEU A 12 4.09 15.94 -16.13
C LEU A 12 3.52 17.28 -16.59
N LEU A 13 3.46 17.49 -17.90
CA LEU A 13 3.11 18.76 -18.52
C LEU A 13 1.67 18.76 -19.02
N PRO A 14 1.06 19.94 -19.22
CA PRO A 14 -0.24 20.04 -19.87
C PRO A 14 -0.23 19.37 -21.25
N GLY A 15 -1.18 18.49 -21.51
CA GLY A 15 -1.29 17.74 -22.77
C GLY A 15 -0.66 16.35 -22.74
N ASP A 16 0.15 16.02 -21.72
CA ASP A 16 0.66 14.67 -21.53
C ASP A 16 -0.47 13.68 -21.22
N ARG A 17 -0.28 12.43 -21.64
CA ARG A 17 -1.17 11.31 -21.31
C ARG A 17 -0.45 10.31 -20.43
N LEU A 18 -0.99 10.05 -19.24
CA LEU A 18 -0.54 8.96 -18.38
C LEU A 18 -1.16 7.64 -18.83
N VAL A 19 -0.33 6.61 -19.04
CA VAL A 19 -0.80 5.24 -19.30
C VAL A 19 -0.19 4.33 -18.24
N VAL A 20 -1.05 3.62 -17.51
CA VAL A 20 -0.64 2.68 -16.47
C VAL A 20 -0.98 1.27 -16.94
N SER A 21 -0.01 0.37 -16.82
CA SER A 21 -0.19 -1.05 -17.16
C SER A 21 0.56 -1.93 -16.17
N ARG A 22 0.17 -3.20 -16.09
CA ARG A 22 0.87 -4.17 -15.24
C ARG A 22 2.28 -4.39 -15.79
N ALA A 23 3.30 -4.21 -14.94
CA ALA A 23 4.67 -4.52 -15.29
C ALA A 23 4.83 -6.01 -15.67
N PRO A 24 5.69 -6.36 -16.63
CA PRO A 24 5.92 -7.75 -17.04
C PRO A 24 6.62 -8.56 -15.94
N VAL A 25 7.34 -7.89 -15.03
CA VAL A 25 8.08 -8.52 -13.93
C VAL A 25 7.40 -8.20 -12.61
N PRO A 26 6.89 -9.21 -11.87
CA PRO A 26 6.31 -9.00 -10.56
C PRO A 26 7.41 -8.79 -9.50
N LEU A 27 7.08 -8.05 -8.44
CA LEU A 27 7.94 -7.91 -7.27
C LEU A 27 7.96 -9.23 -6.46
N CYS A 28 9.14 -9.78 -6.20
CA CYS A 28 9.30 -10.94 -5.33
C CYS A 28 9.36 -10.50 -3.86
N LEU A 29 8.28 -10.74 -3.12
CA LEU A 29 8.19 -10.41 -1.70
C LEU A 29 8.47 -11.64 -0.83
N VAL A 30 9.41 -11.51 0.11
CA VAL A 30 9.66 -12.53 1.14
C VAL A 30 8.51 -12.53 2.16
N ARG A 31 8.01 -13.71 2.52
CA ARG A 31 6.99 -13.91 3.56
C ARG A 31 7.53 -14.83 4.65
N PHE A 32 7.43 -14.39 5.90
CA PHE A 32 7.78 -15.23 7.05
C PHE A 32 6.58 -16.08 7.48
N PRO A 33 6.82 -17.31 8.01
CA PRO A 33 5.76 -18.12 8.59
C PRO A 33 5.00 -17.36 9.68
N GLY A 34 3.68 -17.58 9.76
CA GLY A 34 2.81 -16.93 10.74
C GLY A 34 2.44 -15.47 10.45
N GLN A 35 2.94 -14.87 9.37
CA GLN A 35 2.51 -13.52 8.95
C GLN A 35 1.43 -13.61 7.86
N THR A 36 0.19 -13.26 8.21
CA THR A 36 -0.86 -13.08 7.21
C THR A 36 -1.03 -11.61 6.82
N PHE A 37 -1.60 -11.40 5.64
CA PHE A 37 -1.97 -10.06 5.19
C PHE A 37 -2.91 -9.37 6.19
N PHE A 38 -3.94 -10.06 6.66
CA PHE A 38 -4.95 -9.48 7.55
C PHE A 38 -4.42 -9.18 8.95
N ASP A 39 -3.52 -10.00 9.49
CA ASP A 39 -2.89 -9.70 10.79
C ASP A 39 -2.03 -8.44 10.69
N THR A 40 -1.31 -8.27 9.57
CA THR A 40 -0.56 -7.05 9.31
C THR A 40 -1.47 -5.84 9.17
N LEU A 41 -2.60 -5.99 8.46
CA LEU A 41 -3.56 -4.92 8.24
C LEU A 41 -4.19 -4.43 9.55
N ARG A 42 -4.68 -5.36 10.39
CA ARG A 42 -5.28 -5.02 11.70
C ARG A 42 -4.31 -4.26 12.58
N ARG A 43 -3.07 -4.74 12.70
CA ARG A 43 -2.02 -4.10 13.49
C ARG A 43 -1.68 -2.70 12.97
N LYS A 44 -1.53 -2.52 11.64
CA LYS A 44 -1.15 -1.23 11.05
C LYS A 44 -2.24 -0.17 11.17
N LEU A 45 -3.50 -0.59 11.07
CA LEU A 45 -4.65 0.33 11.03
C LEU A 45 -5.42 0.40 12.36
N ARG A 46 -5.00 -0.34 13.39
CA ARG A 46 -5.74 -0.52 14.66
C ARG A 46 -7.20 -0.95 14.42
N TRP A 47 -7.38 -1.79 13.40
CA TRP A 47 -8.70 -2.19 12.94
C TRP A 47 -9.22 -3.33 13.81
N GLY A 48 -10.23 -3.03 14.64
CA GLY A 48 -10.85 -3.97 15.58
C GLY A 48 -10.84 -3.51 17.04
N ASP A 49 -10.02 -2.51 17.40
CA ASP A 49 -9.90 -1.98 18.77
C ASP A 49 -11.03 -1.00 19.17
N VAL A 50 -12.01 -0.75 18.30
CA VAL A 50 -13.13 0.19 18.55
C VAL A 50 -14.30 -0.50 19.29
N GLY A 51 -14.05 -1.62 19.97
CA GLY A 51 -15.09 -2.46 20.57
C GLY A 51 -14.85 -2.97 21.99
N GLU A 52 -13.77 -2.56 22.67
CA GLU A 52 -13.54 -2.92 24.09
C GLU A 52 -13.39 -1.66 24.95
N SER A 53 -14.39 -0.80 24.87
CA SER A 53 -14.60 0.30 25.83
C SER A 53 -16.09 0.43 26.10
N ASP A 54 -16.74 -0.64 26.57
CA ASP A 54 -17.98 -0.56 27.36
C ASP A 54 -18.32 -1.94 28.00
N ASP A 55 -17.58 -2.34 29.03
CA ASP A 55 -18.11 -3.14 30.17
C ASP A 55 -17.03 -3.22 31.26
N ARG A 56 -16.91 -2.14 32.05
CA ARG A 56 -16.55 -2.14 33.48
C ARG A 56 -16.91 -0.79 34.08
#